data_AF-A0A1A8JFF5-F1
#
_entry.id   AF-A0A1A8JFF5-F1
#
_cell.length_a   1.000
_cell.length_b   1.000
_cell.length_c   1.000
_cell.angle_alpha   90.00
_cell.angle_beta   90.00
_cell.angle_gamma   90.00
#
_symmetry.space_group_name_H-M   'P 1'
#
loop_
_entity.id
_entity.type
_entity.pdbx_description
1 polymer ?
#
loop_
_entity_poly.entity_id
_entity_poly.type
_entity_poly.pdbx_seq_one_letter_code
_entity_poly.pdbx_strand_id
1 'polypeptide(L)'
;NYTHLHVETPLRYKSNRNAQSPEVPRGTQQRNLALQWLRETFSLNDSQPGVVYFADDDNTYSLQLFEEMRSTKTVSVWPVAFVGGLRYETPKINRSGKVYGW
;
A
#
# COMPACT_ATOMS: atom_id res chain seq x y z
N ASN A 1 -4.19 11.75 -15.58
CA ASN A 1 -4.54 12.45 -14.33
C ASN A 1 -3.53 12.04 -13.28
N TYR A 2 -2.85 12.98 -12.63
CA TYR A 2 -1.88 12.71 -11.57
C TYR A 2 -1.74 13.92 -10.64
N THR A 3 -1.30 13.67 -9.40
CA THR A 3 -0.83 14.69 -8.46
C THR A 3 0.62 14.39 -8.12
N HIS A 4 1.51 15.37 -8.28
CA HIS A 4 2.92 15.21 -7.93
C HIS A 4 3.17 15.79 -6.53
N LEU A 5 3.50 14.92 -5.58
CA LEU A 5 3.88 15.29 -4.21
C LEU A 5 5.34 14.89 -3.97
N HIS A 6 6.01 15.57 -3.03
CA HIS A 6 7.36 15.18 -2.61
C HIS A 6 7.55 15.36 -1.11
N VAL A 7 8.31 14.44 -0.51
CA VAL A 7 8.83 14.58 0.85
C VAL A 7 10.17 13.87 0.92
N GLU A 8 11.15 14.53 1.51
CA GLU A 8 12.43 13.92 1.76
C GLU A 8 12.34 12.98 2.97
N THR A 9 12.76 11.72 2.81
CA THR A 9 13.01 10.86 3.96
C THR A 9 14.23 11.40 4.73
N PRO A 10 14.11 11.73 6.02
CA PRO A 10 15.23 12.26 6.82
C PRO A 10 16.49 11.40 6.73
N LEU A 11 17.67 12.04 6.65
CA LEU A 11 18.97 11.35 6.52
C LEU A 11 19.23 10.32 7.63
N ARG A 12 18.73 10.57 8.85
CA ARG A 12 18.81 9.63 9.99
C ARG A 12 18.17 8.26 9.71
N TYR A 13 17.20 8.21 8.80
CA TYR A 13 16.55 6.97 8.37
C TYR A 13 17.18 6.38 7.10
N LYS A 14 18.08 7.13 6.44
CA LYS A 14 18.82 6.70 5.24
C LYS A 14 20.21 6.16 5.57
N SER A 15 20.71 6.32 6.81
CA SER A 15 22.09 6.02 7.18
C SER A 15 22.28 4.59 7.74
N ASN A 16 23.07 3.82 6.99
CA ASN A 16 23.84 2.59 7.27
C ASN A 16 23.46 1.62 8.41
N ARG A 17 23.53 0.33 8.04
CA ARG A 17 23.43 -0.93 8.80
C ARG A 17 24.16 -1.04 10.16
N ASN A 18 24.82 0.02 10.65
CA ASN A 18 25.73 0.00 11.80
C ASN A 18 25.37 0.93 12.98
N ALA A 19 24.20 1.60 13.01
CA ALA A 19 23.88 2.46 14.15
C ALA A 19 22.40 2.45 14.48
N GLN A 20 22.03 1.71 15.54
CA GLN A 20 21.00 1.93 16.61
C GLN A 20 19.66 2.64 16.28
N SER A 21 19.40 2.95 15.03
CA SER A 21 18.23 3.67 14.55
C SER A 21 17.23 2.64 14.07
N PRO A 22 15.92 2.83 14.35
CA PRO A 22 14.89 1.97 13.81
C PRO A 22 15.02 1.90 12.29
N GLU A 23 15.06 0.69 11.73
CA GLU A 23 15.01 0.50 10.29
C GLU A 23 13.64 0.97 9.80
N VAL A 24 13.61 2.12 9.12
CA VAL A 24 12.38 2.66 8.54
C VAL A 24 12.28 2.13 7.12
N PRO A 25 11.22 1.38 6.77
CA PRO A 25 11.04 0.89 5.41
C PRO A 25 11.04 2.02 4.39
N ARG A 26 11.65 1.77 3.23
CA ARG A 26 11.66 2.72 2.11
C ARG A 26 10.22 3.10 1.73
N GLY A 27 10.01 4.36 1.37
CA GLY A 27 8.70 4.87 0.96
C GLY A 27 7.76 5.26 2.11
N THR A 28 8.11 4.99 3.39
CA THR A 28 7.20 5.24 4.52
C THR A 28 6.73 6.70 4.60
N GLN A 29 7.66 7.66 4.48
CA GLN A 29 7.31 9.09 4.55
C GLN A 29 6.44 9.52 3.36
N GLN A 30 6.72 8.97 2.17
CA GLN A 30 6.01 9.28 0.94
C GLN A 30 4.57 8.76 0.98
N ARG A 31 4.36 7.53 1.45
CA ARG A 31 3.02 6.94 1.66
C ARG A 31 2.22 7.74 2.69
N ASN A 32 2.86 8.16 3.79
CA ASN A 32 2.22 8.98 4.81
C ASN A 32 1.83 10.37 4.29
N LEU A 33 2.69 11.01 3.48
CA LEU A 33 2.35 12.28 2.83
C LEU A 33 1.14 12.12 1.91
N ALA A 34 1.08 11.04 1.13
CA ALA A 34 -0.07 10.77 0.27
C ALA A 34 -1.36 10.58 1.08
N LEU A 35 -1.31 9.84 2.19
CA LEU A 35 -2.46 9.69 3.10
C LEU A 35 -2.90 11.00 3.72
N GLN A 36 -1.95 11.85 4.14
CA GLN A 36 -2.25 13.18 4.67
C GLN A 36 -2.92 14.04 3.60
N TRP A 37 -2.35 14.09 2.40
CA TRP A 37 -2.91 14.86 1.28
C TRP A 37 -4.33 14.42 0.94
N LEU A 38 -4.62 13.11 0.91
CA LEU A 38 -5.97 12.61 0.69
C LEU A 38 -6.95 13.09 1.78
N ARG A 39 -6.55 13.05 3.05
CA ARG A 39 -7.39 13.49 4.18
C ARG A 39 -7.63 14.99 4.22
N GLU A 40 -6.69 15.78 3.72
CA GLU A 40 -6.81 17.24 3.61
C GLU A 40 -7.62 17.65 2.38
N THR A 41 -7.59 16.84 1.31
CA THR A 41 -8.26 17.13 0.03
C THR A 41 -9.73 16.70 0.05
N PHE A 42 -10.04 15.54 0.65
CA PHE A 42 -11.38 14.96 0.66
C PHE A 42 -12.00 15.05 2.06
N SER A 43 -13.23 15.54 2.14
CA SER A 43 -13.98 15.60 3.40
C SER A 43 -14.44 14.20 3.83
N LEU A 44 -14.55 13.96 5.14
CA LEU A 44 -15.10 12.70 5.67
C LEU A 44 -16.58 12.49 5.29
N ASN A 45 -17.30 13.58 5.00
CA ASN A 45 -18.69 13.55 4.55
C ASN A 45 -18.80 13.51 3.03
N ASP A 46 -17.68 13.47 2.32
CA ASP A 46 -17.68 13.35 0.88
C ASP A 46 -18.18 11.97 0.50
N SER A 47 -19.23 11.91 -0.31
CA SER A 47 -19.82 10.65 -0.77
C SER A 47 -19.10 10.09 -1.99
N GLN A 48 -17.98 10.71 -2.39
CA GLN A 48 -17.22 10.30 -3.56
C GLN A 48 -16.65 8.87 -3.40
N PRO A 49 -17.06 7.92 -4.26
CA PRO A 49 -16.51 6.58 -4.23
C PRO A 49 -15.03 6.60 -4.62
N GLY A 50 -14.17 5.97 -3.82
CA GLY A 50 -12.73 5.91 -4.09
C GLY A 50 -12.07 4.71 -3.41
N VAL A 51 -10.93 4.29 -3.97
CA VAL A 51 -10.06 3.23 -3.43
C VAL A 51 -8.62 3.75 -3.46
N VAL A 52 -7.86 3.42 -2.42
CA VAL A 52 -6.43 3.74 -2.33
C VAL A 52 -5.64 2.44 -2.46
N TYR A 53 -4.64 2.44 -3.34
CA TYR A 53 -3.69 1.35 -3.51
C TYR A 53 -2.26 1.87 -3.47
N PHE A 54 -1.42 1.29 -2.60
CA PHE A 54 0.01 1.59 -2.56
C PHE A 54 0.73 0.69 -3.56
N ALA A 55 1.10 1.29 -4.69
CA ALA A 55 1.83 0.63 -5.77
C ALA A 55 3.27 1.17 -5.82
N ASP A 56 4.24 0.33 -5.46
CA ASP A 56 5.66 0.63 -5.64
C ASP A 56 6.04 0.62 -7.14
N ASP A 57 7.06 1.39 -7.51
CA ASP A 57 7.42 1.73 -8.89
C ASP A 57 8.11 0.60 -9.67
N ASP A 58 8.61 -0.42 -8.95
CA ASP A 58 9.36 -1.56 -9.49
C ASP A 58 8.56 -2.88 -9.54
N ASN A 59 7.30 -2.85 -9.09
CA ASN A 59 6.40 -3.99 -9.09
C ASN A 59 5.67 -4.12 -10.44
N THR A 60 5.18 -5.32 -10.75
CA THR A 60 4.43 -5.61 -11.99
C THR A 60 2.95 -5.78 -11.68
N TYR A 61 2.09 -5.06 -12.41
CA TYR A 61 0.64 -5.03 -12.17
C TYR A 61 -0.12 -5.48 -13.42
N SER A 62 -1.04 -6.44 -13.25
CA SER A 62 -1.97 -6.81 -14.32
C SER A 62 -3.12 -5.80 -14.41
N LEU A 63 -3.70 -5.62 -15.60
CA LEU A 63 -4.88 -4.74 -15.75
C LEU A 63 -6.09 -5.25 -14.95
N GLN A 64 -6.25 -6.57 -14.85
CA GLN A 64 -7.33 -7.20 -14.08
C GLN A 64 -7.32 -6.76 -12.62
N LEU A 65 -6.14 -6.60 -12.00
CA LEU A 65 -5.99 -6.19 -10.61
C LEU A 65 -6.74 -4.88 -10.29
N PHE A 66 -6.74 -3.94 -11.23
CA PHE A 66 -7.43 -2.65 -11.07
C PHE A 66 -8.95 -2.78 -11.08
N GLU A 67 -9.49 -3.77 -11.80
CA GLU A 67 -10.93 -4.06 -11.76
C GLU A 67 -11.33 -4.79 -10.47
N GLU A 68 -10.50 -5.73 -9.99
CA GLU A 68 -10.74 -6.42 -8.72
C GLU A 68 -10.82 -5.42 -7.55
N MET A 69 -9.84 -4.52 -7.43
CA MET A 69 -9.77 -3.58 -6.30
C MET A 69 -10.84 -2.47 -6.38
N ARG A 70 -11.36 -2.14 -7.58
CA ARG A 70 -12.29 -1.02 -7.80
C ARG A 70 -13.53 -1.07 -6.92
N SER A 71 -13.96 -2.27 -6.55
CA SER A 71 -15.19 -2.53 -5.79
C SER A 71 -15.02 -2.53 -4.26
N THR A 72 -13.80 -2.28 -3.76
CA THR A 72 -13.46 -2.34 -2.33
C THR A 72 -14.40 -1.50 -1.47
N LYS A 73 -14.89 -2.09 -0.36
CA LYS A 73 -15.75 -1.42 0.63
C LYS A 73 -15.04 -1.06 1.92
N THR A 74 -14.08 -1.89 2.33
CA THR A 74 -13.28 -1.69 3.54
C THR A 74 -11.82 -1.90 3.22
N VAL A 75 -11.38 -3.16 3.12
CA VAL A 75 -10.04 -3.58 2.72
C VAL A 75 -10.18 -4.86 1.90
N SER A 76 -9.57 -4.88 0.73
CA SER A 76 -9.47 -6.03 -0.17
C SER A 76 -8.08 -6.65 -0.10
N VAL A 77 -7.99 -7.96 -0.30
CA VAL A 77 -6.72 -8.71 -0.28
C VAL A 77 -6.67 -9.67 -1.46
N TRP A 78 -5.46 -9.95 -1.95
CA TRP A 78 -5.19 -10.87 -3.05
C TRP A 78 -3.80 -11.51 -2.90
N PRO A 79 -3.51 -12.60 -3.62
CA PRO A 79 -2.16 -13.18 -3.66
C PRO A 79 -1.14 -12.23 -4.26
N VAL A 80 0.11 -12.29 -3.77
CA VAL A 80 1.24 -11.52 -4.31
C VAL A 80 2.40 -12.47 -4.57
N ALA A 81 2.97 -12.40 -5.78
CA ALA A 81 4.10 -13.24 -6.19
C ALA A 81 5.44 -12.66 -5.71
N PHE A 82 6.43 -13.54 -5.52
CA PHE A 82 7.84 -13.19 -5.25
C PHE A 82 8.08 -12.33 -3.99
N VAL A 83 7.27 -12.52 -2.96
CA VAL A 83 7.41 -11.91 -1.63
C VAL A 83 7.73 -12.98 -0.58
N GLY A 84 8.32 -12.57 0.55
CA GLY A 84 8.63 -13.48 1.67
C GLY A 84 9.62 -14.61 1.35
N GLY A 85 10.34 -14.54 0.23
CA GLY A 85 11.19 -15.63 -0.25
C GLY A 85 10.42 -16.82 -0.84
N LEU A 86 9.13 -16.64 -1.16
CA LEU A 86 8.24 -17.67 -1.70
C LEU A 86 7.89 -17.38 -3.17
N ARG A 87 7.27 -18.37 -3.84
CA ARG A 87 6.68 -18.13 -5.18
C ARG A 87 5.56 -17.11 -5.11
N TYR A 88 4.74 -17.20 -4.07
CA TYR A 88 3.70 -16.25 -3.74
C TYR A 88 3.27 -16.41 -2.28
N GLU A 89 2.73 -15.35 -1.69
CA GLU A 89 1.94 -15.38 -0.46
C GLU A 89 0.47 -15.16 -0.81
N THR A 90 -0.45 -15.81 -0.08
CA THR A 90 -1.89 -15.69 -0.31
C THR A 90 -2.65 -15.71 1.01
N PRO A 91 -3.73 -14.93 1.17
CA PRO A 91 -4.64 -15.11 2.30
C PRO A 91 -5.33 -16.48 2.24
N LYS A 92 -5.56 -17.08 3.40
CA LYS A 92 -6.36 -18.29 3.56
C LYS A 92 -7.83 -17.93 3.75
N ILE A 93 -8.68 -18.41 2.84
CA ILE A 93 -10.11 -18.09 2.81
C ILE A 93 -10.92 -19.32 3.23
N ASN A 94 -11.87 -19.13 4.14
CA ASN A 94 -12.79 -20.20 4.56
C ASN A 94 -13.97 -20.33 3.59
N ARG A 95 -14.84 -21.33 3.79
CA ARG A 95 -16.01 -21.58 2.93
C ARG A 95 -17.02 -20.42 2.90
N SER A 96 -16.99 -19.53 3.89
CA SER A 96 -17.86 -18.35 3.98
C SER A 96 -17.23 -17.10 3.31
N GLY A 97 -16.09 -17.25 2.63
CA GLY A 97 -15.42 -16.13 1.96
C GLY A 97 -14.69 -15.19 2.93
N LYS A 98 -14.35 -15.65 4.14
CA LYS A 98 -13.62 -14.84 5.14
C LYS A 98 -12.17 -15.29 5.26
N VAL A 99 -11.28 -14.31 5.38
CA VAL A 99 -9.87 -14.54 5.71
C VAL A 99 -9.78 -15.10 7.13
N TYR A 100 -9.05 -16.21 7.32
CA TYR A 100 -8.78 -16.80 8.64
C TYR A 100 -7.28 -17.00 8.92
N GLY A 101 -6.42 -16.69 7.96
CA GLY A 101 -4.96 -16.78 8.12
C GLY A 101 -4.22 -16.39 6.85
N TRP A 102 -2.91 -16.62 6.87
CA TRP A 102 -1.94 -16.39 5.79
C TRP A 102 -1.15 -17.67 5.56
#